data_AF-A0A0J1H1M9-F1
#
_entry.id   AF-A0A0J1H1M9-F1
#
_cell.length_a   1.000
_cell.length_b   1.000
_cell.length_c   1.000
_cell.angle_alpha   90.00
_cell.angle_beta   90.00
_cell.angle_gamma   90.00
#
_symmetry.space_group_name_H-M   'P 1'
#
loop_
_entity.id
_entity.type
_entity.pdbx_description
1 polymer ?
#
loop_
_entity_poly.entity_id
_entity_poly.type
_entity_poly.pdbx_seq_one_letter_code
_entity_poly.pdbx_strand_id
1 'polypeptide(L)'
;MAIEYLYQPHRKQKLEIRGLNTTRKLAARRNLISKAGSGYPLLEHLERKGFAPYFWLFYLFNEVVSCDDQAETWQQIQLLSNNYAELDDDFSQYRNAFIAKQTYRDKYVQGERYQERITFLKQEIL
;
A
#
# COMPACT_ATOMS: atom_id res chain seq x y z
N MET A 1 6.24 -19.39 -0.25
CA MET A 1 6.70 -19.08 1.12
C MET A 1 5.49 -19.08 2.04
N ALA A 2 5.59 -19.71 3.20
CA ALA A 2 4.47 -19.86 4.13
C ALA A 2 4.25 -18.55 4.91
N ILE A 3 2.98 -18.12 5.09
CA ILE A 3 2.59 -16.78 5.57
C ILE A 3 3.01 -16.48 7.02
N GLU A 4 3.44 -17.51 7.76
CA GLU A 4 3.79 -17.44 9.18
C GLU A 4 4.94 -16.46 9.46
N TYR A 5 5.82 -16.18 8.48
CA TYR A 5 6.91 -15.20 8.61
C TYR A 5 6.44 -13.76 8.81
N LEU A 6 5.18 -13.45 8.52
CA LEU A 6 4.60 -12.13 8.75
C LEU A 6 4.28 -11.88 10.24
N TYR A 7 4.11 -12.94 11.04
CA TYR A 7 3.77 -12.81 12.46
C TYR A 7 5.00 -12.71 13.35
N GLN A 8 5.00 -11.74 14.26
CA GLN A 8 6.09 -11.44 15.19
C GLN A 8 6.60 -12.63 16.04
N PRO A 9 5.75 -13.57 16.53
CA PRO A 9 6.21 -14.70 17.36
C PRO A 9 7.15 -15.67 16.64
N HIS A 10 7.10 -15.71 15.31
CA HIS A 10 7.89 -16.65 14.50
C HIS A 10 9.18 -16.04 13.93
N ARG A 11 9.42 -14.74 14.18
CA ARG A 11 10.65 -14.07 13.72
C ARG A 11 11.76 -14.24 14.77
N LYS A 12 12.90 -14.79 14.35
CA LYS A 12 14.12 -14.87 15.19
C LYS A 12 14.65 -13.50 15.62
N GLN A 13 14.26 -12.42 14.92
CA GLN A 13 14.72 -11.06 15.15
C GLN A 13 13.55 -10.09 15.00
N LYS A 14 13.50 -9.07 15.87
CA LYS A 14 12.55 -7.96 15.73
C LYS A 14 12.99 -7.08 14.58
N LEU A 15 12.22 -7.06 13.48
CA LEU A 15 12.49 -6.15 12.37
C LEU A 15 12.20 -4.71 12.80
N GLU A 16 13.20 -3.85 12.68
CA GLU A 16 13.04 -2.42 12.95
C GLU A 16 12.77 -1.68 11.64
N ILE A 17 11.63 -0.97 11.59
CA ILE A 17 11.21 -0.22 10.42
C ILE A 17 12.04 1.06 10.30
N ARG A 18 12.66 1.27 9.13
CA ARG A 18 13.53 2.41 8.85
C ARG A 18 12.91 3.35 7.83
N GLY A 19 12.95 4.66 8.14
CA GLY A 19 12.54 5.71 7.20
C GLY A 19 13.44 5.81 5.96
N LEU A 20 13.00 6.62 4.98
CA LEU A 20 13.64 6.73 3.66
C LEU A 20 15.12 7.14 3.73
N ASN A 21 15.44 8.14 4.56
CA ASN A 21 16.82 8.64 4.69
C ASN A 21 17.78 7.57 5.23
N THR A 22 17.35 6.82 6.25
CA THR A 22 18.15 5.73 6.82
C THR A 22 18.26 4.57 5.83
N THR A 23 17.16 4.21 5.16
CA THR A 23 17.14 3.19 4.11
C THR A 23 18.15 3.51 3.00
N ARG A 24 18.18 4.77 2.53
CA ARG A 24 19.14 5.24 1.52
C ARG A 24 20.59 5.13 1.99
N LYS A 25 20.87 5.47 3.25
CA LYS A 25 22.21 5.33 3.84
C LYS A 25 22.61 3.86 3.95
N LEU A 26 21.69 2.99 4.40
CA LEU A 26 21.93 1.55 4.57
C LEU A 26 22.11 0.81 3.24
N ALA A 27 21.47 1.29 2.15
CA ALA A 27 21.67 0.77 0.80
C ALA A 27 23.09 1.03 0.24
N ALA A 28 23.85 1.95 0.86
CA ALA A 28 25.28 2.16 0.62
C ALA A 28 25.68 2.30 -0.88
N ARG A 29 24.86 2.98 -1.70
CA ARG A 29 25.04 3.17 -3.15
C ARG A 29 25.05 1.89 -4.00
N ARG A 30 24.55 0.78 -3.48
CA ARG A 30 24.37 -0.43 -4.29
C ARG A 30 23.19 -0.24 -5.24
N ASN A 31 23.27 -0.82 -6.45
CA ASN A 31 22.17 -0.90 -7.42
C ASN A 31 21.05 -1.86 -6.96
N LEU A 32 20.66 -1.80 -5.68
CA LEU A 32 19.59 -2.61 -5.09
C LEU A 32 18.20 -2.06 -5.42
N ILE A 33 18.15 -0.83 -5.95
CA ILE A 33 16.96 -0.19 -6.47
C ILE A 33 17.27 0.20 -7.91
N SER A 34 16.44 -0.23 -8.84
CA SER A 34 16.47 0.22 -10.22
C SER A 34 15.04 0.52 -10.66
N LYS A 35 14.88 1.34 -11.70
CA LYS A 35 13.56 1.61 -12.29
C LYS A 35 12.91 0.34 -12.86
N ALA A 36 13.72 -0.67 -13.20
CA ALA A 36 13.28 -1.93 -13.78
C ALA A 36 13.08 -3.05 -12.75
N GLY A 37 13.44 -2.84 -11.48
CA GLY A 37 13.36 -3.86 -10.43
C GLY A 37 12.25 -3.57 -9.42
N SER A 38 11.74 -4.62 -8.76
CA SER A 38 10.71 -4.55 -7.72
C SER A 38 11.18 -3.84 -6.44
N GLY A 39 12.50 -3.72 -6.24
CA GLY A 39 13.10 -3.29 -4.97
C GLY A 39 13.27 -4.43 -3.96
N TYR A 40 12.91 -5.66 -4.32
CA TYR A 40 13.06 -6.85 -3.47
C TYR A 40 14.51 -7.11 -3.00
N PRO A 41 15.57 -6.93 -3.83
CA PRO A 41 16.96 -7.09 -3.36
C PRO A 41 17.35 -6.13 -2.23
N LEU A 42 16.75 -4.93 -2.20
CA LEU A 42 16.94 -4.00 -1.08
C LEU A 42 16.28 -4.52 0.19
N LEU A 43 15.05 -5.03 0.07
CA LEU A 43 14.31 -5.59 1.20
C LEU A 43 15.09 -6.76 1.80
N GLU A 44 15.50 -7.72 0.99
CA GLU A 44 16.28 -8.88 1.43
C GLU A 44 17.60 -8.46 2.11
N HIS A 45 18.29 -7.47 1.53
CA HIS A 45 19.54 -6.94 2.10
C HIS A 45 19.35 -6.37 3.51
N LEU A 46 18.23 -5.66 3.74
CA LEU A 46 17.95 -5.02 5.02
C LEU A 46 17.41 -6.00 6.05
N GLU A 47 16.57 -6.95 5.64
CA GLU A 47 16.01 -7.95 6.54
C GLU A 47 17.10 -8.83 7.15
N ARG A 48 18.15 -9.18 6.38
CA ARG A 48 19.34 -9.87 6.88
C ARG A 48 20.08 -9.11 7.99
N LYS A 49 19.84 -7.80 8.12
CA LYS A 49 20.40 -6.91 9.15
C LYS A 49 19.40 -6.56 10.26
N GLY A 50 18.22 -7.20 10.27
CA GLY A 50 17.15 -6.90 11.23
C GLY A 50 16.37 -5.62 10.92
N PHE A 51 16.42 -5.12 9.67
CA PHE A 51 15.74 -3.89 9.26
C PHE A 51 14.74 -4.14 8.13
N ALA A 52 13.71 -3.30 8.04
CA ALA A 52 12.89 -3.21 6.84
C ALA A 52 12.62 -1.74 6.48
N PRO A 53 12.61 -1.36 5.19
CA PRO A 53 12.18 -0.04 4.76
C PRO A 53 10.74 0.26 5.17
N TYR A 54 10.39 1.51 5.44
CA TYR A 54 8.99 1.90 5.69
C TYR A 54 8.03 1.45 4.57
N PHE A 55 8.49 1.49 3.32
CA PHE A 55 7.72 1.08 2.14
C PHE A 55 7.93 -0.40 1.76
N TRP A 56 8.36 -1.27 2.70
CA TRP A 56 8.70 -2.67 2.40
C TRP A 56 7.57 -3.46 1.72
N LEU A 57 6.31 -3.18 2.09
CA LEU A 57 5.15 -3.85 1.51
C LEU A 57 5.02 -3.58 0.01
N PHE A 58 5.41 -2.39 -0.46
CA PHE A 58 5.42 -2.07 -1.89
C PHE A 58 6.43 -2.92 -2.65
N TYR A 59 7.58 -3.22 -2.05
CA TYR A 59 8.59 -4.07 -2.70
C TYR A 59 8.12 -5.52 -2.82
N LEU A 60 7.44 -6.05 -1.80
CA LEU A 60 6.81 -7.37 -1.89
C LEU A 60 5.67 -7.40 -2.90
N PHE A 61 4.81 -6.38 -2.90
CA PHE A 61 3.74 -6.27 -3.86
C PHE A 61 4.27 -6.23 -5.29
N ASN A 62 5.26 -5.39 -5.57
CA ASN A 62 5.91 -5.29 -6.87
C ASN A 62 6.55 -6.62 -7.31
N GLU A 63 7.10 -7.39 -6.37
CA GLU A 63 7.64 -8.72 -6.67
C GLU A 63 6.52 -9.68 -7.10
N VAL A 64 5.45 -9.76 -6.30
CA VAL A 64 4.31 -10.65 -6.57
C VAL A 64 3.61 -10.30 -7.88
N VAL A 65 3.44 -9.02 -8.20
CA VAL A 65 2.82 -8.60 -9.47
C VAL A 65 3.72 -8.84 -10.67
N SER A 66 5.03 -8.98 -10.46
CA SER A 66 6.00 -9.30 -11.52
C SER A 66 6.16 -10.80 -11.75
N CYS A 67 5.53 -11.65 -10.93
CA CYS A 67 5.55 -13.10 -11.14
C CYS A 67 4.64 -13.47 -12.32
N ASP A 68 5.18 -14.21 -13.28
CA ASP A 68 4.46 -14.66 -14.48
C ASP A 68 3.19 -15.44 -14.14
N ASP A 69 3.21 -16.24 -13.06
CA ASP A 69 2.06 -17.01 -12.56
C ASP A 69 0.85 -16.13 -12.19
N GLN A 70 1.06 -14.84 -11.94
CA GLN A 70 -0.01 -13.88 -11.58
C GLN A 70 -0.35 -12.92 -12.72
N ALA A 71 0.32 -13.04 -13.87
CA ALA A 71 0.14 -12.11 -14.98
C ALA A 71 -1.30 -12.11 -15.51
N GLU A 72 -1.93 -13.29 -15.65
CA GLU A 72 -3.32 -13.40 -16.11
C GLU A 72 -4.30 -12.78 -15.11
N THR A 73 -4.15 -13.08 -13.82
CA THR A 73 -4.95 -12.47 -12.75
C THR A 73 -4.83 -10.94 -12.79
N TRP A 74 -3.63 -10.40 -13.01
CA TRP A 74 -3.47 -8.95 -13.12
C TRP A 74 -4.06 -8.35 -14.38
N GLN A 75 -3.95 -9.02 -15.51
CA GLN A 75 -4.64 -8.60 -16.74
C GLN A 75 -6.14 -8.56 -16.51
N GLN A 76 -6.73 -9.57 -15.85
CA GLN A 76 -8.15 -9.58 -15.52
C GLN A 76 -8.54 -8.42 -14.58
N ILE A 77 -7.76 -8.16 -13.52
CA ILE A 77 -8.04 -7.04 -12.61
C ILE A 77 -7.93 -5.69 -13.31
N GLN A 78 -6.97 -5.50 -14.24
CA GLN A 78 -6.85 -4.26 -15.02
C GLN A 78 -8.05 -4.01 -15.94
N LEU A 79 -8.78 -5.06 -16.32
CA LEU A 79 -10.01 -4.96 -17.11
C LEU A 79 -11.25 -4.65 -16.25
N LEU A 80 -11.16 -4.83 -14.92
CA LEU A 80 -12.24 -4.43 -14.03
C LEU A 80 -12.27 -2.91 -13.91
N SER A 81 -13.45 -2.32 -14.06
CA SER A 81 -13.66 -0.92 -13.71
C SER A 81 -13.51 -0.81 -12.19
N ASN A 82 -12.38 -0.27 -11.73
CA ASN A 82 -12.25 0.12 -10.34
C ASN A 82 -13.28 1.24 -10.09
N ASN A 83 -14.41 0.87 -9.50
CA ASN A 83 -15.37 1.84 -8.98
C ASN A 83 -14.80 2.37 -7.67
N TYR A 84 -14.00 3.41 -7.78
CA TYR A 84 -13.49 4.17 -6.65
C TYR A 84 -13.93 5.62 -6.72
N ALA A 85 -13.90 6.29 -5.58
CA ALA A 85 -14.09 7.74 -5.49
C ALA A 85 -12.92 8.39 -4.76
N GLU A 86 -12.35 9.43 -5.35
CA GLU A 86 -11.37 10.31 -4.74
C GLU A 86 -12.01 11.31 -3.76
N LEU A 87 -11.17 12.10 -3.11
CA LEU A 87 -11.61 13.12 -2.15
C LEU A 87 -12.51 14.18 -2.80
N ASP A 88 -12.19 14.54 -4.05
CA ASP A 88 -12.80 15.64 -4.78
C ASP A 88 -13.84 15.19 -5.82
N ASP A 89 -14.13 13.89 -5.89
CA ASP A 89 -15.16 13.35 -6.76
C ASP A 89 -16.56 13.68 -6.23
N ASP A 90 -17.51 13.77 -7.15
CA ASP A 90 -18.88 14.11 -6.85
C ASP A 90 -19.56 13.01 -6.02
N PHE A 91 -20.60 13.42 -5.29
CA PHE A 91 -21.31 12.52 -4.39
C PHE A 91 -21.94 11.32 -5.12
N SER A 92 -22.36 11.48 -6.38
CA SER A 92 -22.89 10.39 -7.20
C SER A 92 -21.85 9.32 -7.53
N GLN A 93 -20.59 9.70 -7.78
CA GLN A 93 -19.48 8.76 -7.94
C GLN A 93 -19.18 8.07 -6.61
N TYR A 94 -19.14 8.82 -5.50
CA TYR A 94 -18.96 8.26 -4.17
C TYR A 94 -19.99 7.17 -3.83
N ARG A 95 -21.27 7.41 -4.10
CA ARG A 95 -22.37 6.48 -3.78
C ARG A 95 -22.26 5.15 -4.54
N ASN A 96 -21.69 5.17 -5.74
CA ASN A 96 -21.55 3.99 -6.59
C ASN A 96 -20.16 3.33 -6.48
N ALA A 97 -19.26 3.91 -5.69
CA ALA A 97 -17.92 3.39 -5.49
C ALA A 97 -17.91 2.22 -4.50
N PHE A 98 -17.13 1.19 -4.79
CA PHE A 98 -16.84 0.12 -3.83
C PHE A 98 -15.87 0.57 -2.75
N ILE A 99 -14.97 1.49 -3.11
CA ILE A 99 -13.94 2.04 -2.21
C ILE A 99 -13.88 3.55 -2.41
N ALA A 100 -13.90 4.32 -1.34
CA ALA A 100 -13.70 5.76 -1.38
C ALA A 100 -12.46 6.15 -0.59
N LYS A 101 -11.60 6.98 -1.17
CA LYS A 101 -10.49 7.58 -0.46
C LYS A 101 -11.00 8.59 0.55
N GLN A 102 -10.44 8.54 1.75
CA GLN A 102 -10.78 9.43 2.86
C GLN A 102 -9.50 10.02 3.45
N THR A 103 -9.61 11.21 4.01
CA THR A 103 -8.53 11.82 4.79
C THR A 103 -9.10 12.47 6.04
N TYR A 104 -8.30 12.53 7.09
CA TYR A 104 -8.68 13.12 8.38
C TYR A 104 -8.06 14.50 8.59
N ARG A 105 -7.53 15.12 7.53
CA ARG A 105 -7.01 16.48 7.61
C ARG A 105 -8.17 17.44 7.87
N ASP A 106 -8.03 18.31 8.86
CA ASP A 106 -9.10 19.19 9.34
C ASP A 106 -9.82 19.95 8.21
N LYS A 107 -9.06 20.50 7.25
CA LYS A 107 -9.62 21.22 6.10
C LYS A 107 -10.61 20.38 5.27
N TYR A 108 -10.36 19.08 5.15
CA TYR A 108 -11.24 18.18 4.41
C TYR A 108 -12.48 17.78 5.22
N VAL A 109 -12.28 17.48 6.51
CA VAL A 109 -13.35 17.08 7.44
C VAL A 109 -14.39 18.20 7.61
N GLN A 110 -13.97 19.46 7.50
CA GLN A 110 -14.87 20.63 7.52
C GLN A 110 -15.54 20.92 6.17
N GLY A 111 -15.14 20.24 5.10
CA GLY A 111 -15.69 20.45 3.76
C GLY A 111 -17.09 19.84 3.59
N GLU A 112 -17.91 20.49 2.78
CA GLU A 112 -19.29 20.07 2.48
C GLU A 112 -19.39 18.62 2.01
N ARG A 113 -18.51 18.22 1.07
CA ARG A 113 -18.43 16.86 0.54
C ARG A 113 -18.21 15.80 1.62
N TYR A 114 -17.39 16.09 2.63
CA TYR A 114 -17.18 15.15 3.74
C TYR A 114 -18.44 15.02 4.59
N GLN A 115 -19.12 16.14 4.87
CA GLN A 115 -20.36 16.15 5.66
C GLN A 115 -21.49 15.40 4.94
N GLU A 116 -21.63 15.54 3.63
CA GLU A 116 -22.58 14.76 2.81
C GLU A 116 -22.30 13.26 2.91
N ARG A 117 -21.02 12.86 2.73
CA ARG A 117 -20.58 11.45 2.80
C ARG A 117 -20.84 10.86 4.19
N ILE A 118 -20.53 11.57 5.27
CA ILE A 118 -20.80 11.11 6.64
C ILE A 118 -22.29 11.01 6.92
N THR A 119 -23.09 11.95 6.44
CA THR A 119 -24.55 11.92 6.60
C THR A 119 -25.14 10.68 5.94
N PHE A 120 -24.72 10.38 4.71
CA PHE A 120 -25.11 9.18 3.99
C PHE A 120 -24.70 7.89 4.73
N LEU A 121 -23.44 7.77 5.15
CA LEU A 121 -22.98 6.59 5.89
C LEU A 121 -23.75 6.36 7.19
N LYS A 122 -24.10 7.44 7.91
CA LYS A 122 -24.90 7.34 9.14
C LYS A 122 -26.34 6.89 8.87
N GLN A 123 -26.88 7.16 7.68
CA GLN A 123 -28.23 6.76 7.28
C GLN A 123 -28.29 5.30 6.79
N GLU A 124 -27.22 4.76 6.21
CA GLU A 124 -27.16 3.39 5.70
C GLU A 124 -26.75 2.36 6.77
N ILE A 125 -26.14 2.80 7.87
CA ILE A 125 -25.64 1.92 8.96
C ILE A 125 -26.64 1.81 10.13
N LEU A 126 -27.68 2.67 10.18
CA LEU A 126 -28.76 2.65 11.17
C LEU A 126 -30.08 2.17 10.53
#